data_AF-A0A0U2YYK3-F1
#
_entry.id   AF-A0A0U2YYK3-F1
#
_cell.length_a   1.000
_cell.length_b   1.000
_cell.length_c   1.000
_cell.angle_alpha   90.00
_cell.angle_beta   90.00
_cell.angle_gamma   90.00
#
_symmetry.space_group_name_H-M   'P 1'
#
loop_
_entity.id
_entity.type
_entity.pdbx_description
1 polymer ?
#
loop_
_entity_poly.entity_id
_entity_poly.type
_entity_poly.pdbx_seq_one_letter_code
_entity_poly.pdbx_strand_id
1 'polypeptide(L)'
;MSEISVRKIAMVGFGEAGSILGADLAAKGRDVVTYDILLDAPASRAAMLAKASRAGVQTADSFDAAVKDADLVISAVTAASSAQVAQNASQALRAGQIFLDIN
;
A
#
# COMPACT_ATOMS: atom_id res chain seq x y z
N MET A 1 18.68 14.47 11.51
CA MET A 1 17.54 13.60 11.14
C MET A 1 17.70 12.32 11.93
N SER A 2 16.74 11.93 12.75
CA SER A 2 16.75 10.61 13.38
C SER A 2 16.60 9.53 12.31
N GLU A 3 17.24 8.39 12.51
CA GLU A 3 17.06 7.22 11.65
C GLU A 3 15.60 6.74 11.73
N ILE A 4 14.96 6.54 10.58
CA ILE A 4 13.56 6.07 10.52
C ILE A 4 13.61 4.55 10.45
N SER A 5 13.15 3.88 11.49
CA SER A 5 12.91 2.43 11.46
C SER A 5 11.59 2.16 10.75
N VAL A 6 11.65 1.72 9.49
CA VAL A 6 10.45 1.38 8.71
C VAL A 6 10.07 -0.07 9.02
N ARG A 7 9.01 -0.27 9.82
CA ARG A 7 8.46 -1.61 10.10
C ARG A 7 7.13 -1.82 9.40
N LYS A 8 6.23 -0.84 9.46
CA LYS A 8 4.89 -0.90 8.88
C LYS A 8 4.86 -0.19 7.54
N ILE A 9 4.46 -0.91 6.50
CA ILE A 9 4.43 -0.38 5.13
C ILE A 9 3.01 -0.51 4.57
N ALA A 10 2.46 0.61 4.11
CA ALA A 10 1.26 0.59 3.28
C ALA A 10 1.66 0.51 1.80
N MET A 11 1.10 -0.44 1.07
CA MET A 11 1.24 -0.56 -0.38
C MET A 11 -0.08 -0.15 -1.05
N VAL A 12 -0.11 1.03 -1.66
CA VAL A 12 -1.28 1.54 -2.39
C VAL A 12 -1.16 1.16 -3.87
N GLY A 13 -2.10 0.36 -4.35
CA GLY A 13 -2.01 -0.29 -5.65
C GLY A 13 -1.30 -1.64 -5.54
N PHE A 14 -2.03 -2.72 -5.79
CA PHE A 14 -1.55 -4.10 -5.71
C PHE A 14 -1.60 -4.79 -7.08
N GLY A 15 -1.29 -4.00 -8.12
CA GLY A 15 -1.02 -4.45 -9.48
C GLY A 15 0.30 -5.25 -9.57
N GLU A 16 0.97 -5.20 -10.72
CA GLU A 16 2.21 -5.97 -10.91
C GLU A 16 3.32 -5.54 -9.94
N ALA A 17 3.79 -4.29 -10.06
CA ALA A 17 4.88 -3.74 -9.24
C ALA A 17 4.58 -3.80 -7.74
N GLY A 18 3.39 -3.35 -7.33
CA GLY A 18 2.98 -3.35 -5.92
C GLY A 18 2.96 -4.74 -5.30
N SER A 19 2.54 -5.76 -6.06
CA SER A 19 2.52 -7.14 -5.54
C SER A 19 3.90 -7.77 -5.44
N ILE A 20 4.80 -7.51 -6.39
CA ILE A 20 6.18 -8.01 -6.37
C ILE A 20 6.92 -7.37 -5.20
N LEU A 21 6.89 -6.03 -5.11
CA LEU A 21 7.56 -5.30 -4.04
C LEU A 21 6.93 -5.63 -2.67
N GLY A 22 5.61 -5.72 -2.59
CA GLY A 22 4.90 -6.09 -1.37
C GLY A 22 5.28 -7.49 -0.86
N ALA A 23 5.38 -8.48 -1.76
CA ALA A 23 5.81 -9.82 -1.43
C ALA A 23 7.26 -9.86 -0.91
N ASP A 24 8.18 -9.19 -1.59
CA ASP A 24 9.59 -9.10 -1.16
C ASP A 24 9.72 -8.36 0.18
N LEU A 25 8.88 -7.34 0.41
CA LEU A 25 8.81 -6.63 1.68
C LEU A 25 8.33 -7.55 2.80
N ALA A 26 7.22 -8.26 2.61
CA ALA A 26 6.72 -9.22 3.59
C ALA A 26 7.75 -10.35 3.86
N ALA A 27 8.39 -10.88 2.82
CA ALA A 27 9.33 -11.99 2.91
C ALA A 27 10.59 -11.69 3.75
N LYS A 28 11.03 -10.43 3.85
CA LYS A 28 12.09 -10.03 4.81
C LYS A 28 11.55 -9.34 6.07
N GLY A 29 10.32 -9.68 6.47
CA GLY A 29 9.78 -9.48 7.82
C GLY A 29 9.18 -8.11 8.10
N ARG A 30 8.73 -7.39 7.07
CA ARG A 30 8.00 -6.11 7.25
C ARG A 30 6.51 -6.40 7.38
N ASP A 31 5.82 -5.56 8.15
CA ASP A 31 4.37 -5.59 8.29
C ASP A 31 3.76 -4.84 7.09
N VAL A 32 3.39 -5.56 6.04
CA VAL A 32 2.85 -4.98 4.80
C VAL A 32 1.33 -5.09 4.77
N VAL A 33 0.68 -3.94 4.64
CA VAL A 33 -0.76 -3.82 4.40
C VAL A 33 -0.97 -3.19 3.03
N THR A 34 -1.88 -3.73 2.21
CA THR A 34 -2.22 -3.16 0.91
C THR A 34 -3.67 -2.71 0.83
N TYR A 35 -3.89 -1.64 0.08
CA TYR A 35 -5.19 -1.28 -0.45
C TYR A 35 -5.07 -1.12 -1.96
N ASP A 36 -6.03 -1.70 -2.68
CA ASP A 36 -6.21 -1.56 -4.10
C ASP A 36 -7.71 -1.31 -4.35
N ILE A 37 -8.04 -0.37 -5.23
CA ILE A 37 -9.43 -0.02 -5.56
C ILE A 37 -10.25 -1.21 -6.05
N LEU A 38 -9.61 -2.25 -6.59
CA LEU A 38 -10.26 -3.49 -7.00
C LEU A 38 -10.77 -4.32 -5.83
N LEU A 39 -10.39 -4.01 -4.58
CA LEU A 39 -11.01 -4.59 -3.38
C LEU A 39 -12.44 -4.10 -3.18
N ASP A 40 -12.79 -2.92 -3.71
CA ASP A 40 -14.11 -2.30 -3.52
C ASP A 40 -15.16 -2.86 -4.50
N ALA A 41 -14.70 -3.48 -5.59
CA ALA A 41 -15.58 -4.08 -6.59
C ALA A 41 -15.79 -5.58 -6.33
N PRO A 42 -17.04 -6.06 -6.15
CA PRO A 42 -17.33 -7.47 -5.87
C PRO A 42 -16.74 -8.45 -6.90
N ALA A 43 -16.70 -8.04 -8.18
CA ALA A 43 -16.19 -8.85 -9.28
C ALA A 43 -14.68 -9.13 -9.19
N SER A 44 -13.90 -8.22 -8.59
CA SER A 44 -12.44 -8.33 -8.50
C SER A 44 -11.92 -8.61 -7.09
N ARG A 45 -12.74 -8.38 -6.06
CA ARG A 45 -12.34 -8.49 -4.64
C ARG A 45 -11.73 -9.84 -4.31
N ALA A 46 -12.37 -10.94 -4.69
CA ALA A 46 -11.89 -12.29 -4.38
C ALA A 46 -10.50 -12.58 -5.00
N ALA A 47 -10.28 -12.15 -6.24
CA ALA A 47 -8.99 -12.32 -6.92
C ALA A 47 -7.89 -11.48 -6.24
N MET A 48 -8.21 -10.26 -5.83
CA MET A 48 -7.26 -9.39 -5.15
C MET A 48 -6.89 -9.91 -3.75
N LEU A 49 -7.87 -10.38 -2.98
CA LEU A 49 -7.63 -11.02 -1.68
C LEU A 49 -6.73 -12.26 -1.82
N ALA A 50 -6.99 -13.12 -2.81
CA ALA A 50 -6.15 -14.28 -3.08
C ALA A 50 -4.72 -13.88 -3.49
N LYS A 51 -4.57 -12.80 -4.27
CA LYS A 51 -3.26 -12.28 -4.67
C LYS A 51 -2.46 -11.77 -3.47
N ALA A 52 -3.07 -10.95 -2.62
CA ALA A 52 -2.44 -10.44 -1.39
C ALA A 52 -2.05 -11.58 -0.44
N SER A 53 -2.94 -12.57 -0.26
CA SER A 53 -2.67 -13.75 0.57
C SER A 53 -1.45 -14.55 0.06
N ARG A 54 -1.34 -14.80 -1.25
CA ARG A 54 -0.17 -15.49 -1.84
C ARG A 54 1.14 -14.70 -1.64
N ALA A 55 1.07 -13.38 -1.59
CA ALA A 55 2.20 -12.50 -1.33
C ALA A 55 2.56 -12.39 0.16
N GLY A 56 1.78 -12.96 1.07
CA GLY A 56 1.95 -12.77 2.51
C GLY A 56 1.63 -11.35 2.99
N VAL A 57 0.81 -10.62 2.23
CA VAL A 57 0.45 -9.22 2.49
C VAL A 57 -0.98 -9.14 3.03
N GLN A 58 -1.21 -8.33 4.06
CA GLN A 58 -2.54 -8.08 4.60
C GLN A 58 -3.31 -7.09 3.72
N THR A 59 -4.63 -7.20 3.63
CA THR A 59 -5.47 -6.22 2.92
C THR A 59 -6.20 -5.32 3.90
N ALA A 60 -6.32 -4.04 3.57
CA ALA A 60 -7.20 -3.10 4.25
C ALA A 60 -8.51 -2.90 3.47
N ASP A 61 -9.60 -2.60 4.19
CA ASP A 61 -10.91 -2.33 3.59
C ASP A 61 -11.05 -0.91 3.01
N SER A 62 -10.07 -0.04 3.25
CA SER A 62 -10.04 1.31 2.69
C SER A 62 -8.61 1.87 2.60
N PHE A 63 -8.45 2.92 1.81
CA PHE A 63 -7.20 3.68 1.72
C PHE A 63 -6.76 4.17 3.11
N ASP A 64 -7.64 4.84 3.84
CA ASP A 64 -7.35 5.38 5.18
C ASP A 64 -6.93 4.30 6.17
N ALA A 65 -7.59 3.14 6.13
CA ALA A 65 -7.25 2.01 6.98
C ALA A 65 -5.86 1.45 6.67
N ALA A 66 -5.43 1.45 5.39
CA ALA A 66 -4.09 1.03 5.02
C ALA A 66 -3.03 2.02 5.50
N VAL A 67 -3.27 3.33 5.35
CA VAL A 67 -2.22 4.34 5.56
C VAL A 67 -2.10 4.81 7.00
N LYS A 68 -3.15 4.74 7.83
CA LYS A 68 -3.17 5.37 9.17
C LYS A 68 -2.03 4.96 10.12
N ASP A 69 -1.62 3.69 10.07
CA ASP A 69 -0.62 3.13 11.00
C ASP A 69 0.74 2.86 10.34
N ALA A 70 0.91 3.21 9.06
CA ALA A 70 2.16 2.97 8.34
C ALA A 70 3.29 3.91 8.79
N ASP A 71 4.54 3.48 8.66
CA ASP A 71 5.71 4.36 8.73
C ASP A 71 6.02 4.91 7.33
N LEU A 72 5.82 4.06 6.32
CA LEU A 72 6.04 4.34 4.90
C LEU A 72 4.80 3.94 4.09
N VAL A 73 4.31 4.85 3.26
CA VAL A 73 3.28 4.59 2.25
C VAL A 73 3.94 4.59 0.88
N ILE A 74 3.85 3.47 0.18
CA ILE A 74 4.36 3.29 -1.18
C ILE A 74 3.17 3.30 -2.14
N SER A 75 3.16 4.22 -3.10
CA SER A 75 2.17 4.31 -4.17
C SER A 75 2.72 3.64 -5.43
N ALA A 76 2.15 2.49 -5.78
CA ALA A 76 2.48 1.67 -6.95
C ALA A 76 1.25 1.54 -7.89
N VAL A 77 0.56 2.67 -8.09
CA VAL A 77 -0.58 2.79 -9.02
C VAL A 77 -0.10 3.16 -10.43
N THR A 78 -1.01 3.30 -11.38
CA THR A 78 -0.65 3.81 -12.71
C THR A 78 -0.27 5.29 -12.65
N ALA A 79 0.57 5.75 -13.58
CA ALA A 79 0.94 7.17 -13.70
C ALA A 79 -0.29 8.10 -13.79
N ALA A 80 -1.36 7.67 -14.47
CA ALA A 80 -2.61 8.44 -14.57
C ALA A 80 -3.34 8.59 -13.22
N SER A 81 -3.11 7.70 -12.27
CA SER A 81 -3.72 7.71 -10.93
C SER A 81 -2.83 8.33 -9.86
N SER A 82 -1.51 8.47 -10.11
CA SER A 82 -0.52 8.90 -9.10
C SER A 82 -0.87 10.24 -8.45
N ALA A 83 -1.23 11.25 -9.24
CA ALA A 83 -1.57 12.58 -8.70
C ALA A 83 -2.78 12.53 -7.75
N GLN A 84 -3.80 11.73 -8.07
CA GLN A 84 -4.98 11.58 -7.21
C GLN A 84 -4.63 10.85 -5.91
N VAL A 85 -3.80 9.81 -5.99
CA VAL A 85 -3.33 9.07 -4.80
C VAL A 85 -2.51 9.97 -3.88
N ALA A 86 -1.60 10.79 -4.43
CA ALA A 86 -0.83 11.75 -3.65
C ALA A 86 -1.73 12.80 -2.97
N GLN A 87 -2.79 13.27 -3.64
CA GLN A 87 -3.78 14.17 -3.04
C GLN A 87 -4.51 13.50 -1.88
N ASN A 88 -4.99 12.27 -2.05
CA ASN A 88 -5.65 11.51 -0.98
C ASN A 88 -4.69 11.28 0.19
N ALA A 89 -3.44 10.91 -0.09
CA ALA A 89 -2.40 10.74 0.92
C ALA A 89 -2.15 12.02 1.71
N SER A 90 -2.10 13.19 1.05
CA SER A 90 -1.87 14.47 1.74
C SER A 90 -2.96 14.82 2.78
N GLN A 91 -4.17 14.27 2.62
CA GLN A 91 -5.28 14.47 3.55
C GLN A 91 -5.30 13.44 4.69
N ALA A 92 -4.76 12.23 4.45
CA ALA A 92 -4.82 11.11 5.39
C ALA A 92 -3.56 10.93 6.24
N LEU A 93 -2.40 11.36 5.73
CA LEU A 93 -1.11 11.14 6.40
C LEU A 93 -0.97 11.99 7.67
N ARG A 94 -0.35 11.39 8.69
CA ARG A 94 0.07 12.07 9.93
C ARG A 94 1.53 12.50 9.86
N ALA A 95 1.91 13.44 10.73
CA ALA A 95 3.28 13.86 10.91
C ALA A 95 4.23 12.66 11.15
N GLY A 96 5.37 12.66 10.45
CA GLY A 96 6.41 11.63 10.55
C GLY A 96 6.26 10.44 9.61
N GLN A 97 5.16 10.33 8.86
CA GLN A 97 5.05 9.34 7.79
C GLN A 97 5.78 9.79 6.52
N ILE A 98 6.30 8.82 5.78
CA ILE A 98 6.86 9.06 4.44
C ILE A 98 5.87 8.56 3.38
N PHE A 99 5.66 9.35 2.35
CA PHE A 99 5.01 8.94 1.12
C PHE A 99 6.06 8.80 0.00
N LEU A 100 6.03 7.68 -0.71
CA LEU A 100 6.90 7.38 -1.84
C LEU A 100 6.03 6.95 -3.03
N ASP A 101 6.00 7.75 -4.09
CA ASP A 101 5.48 7.31 -5.38
C ASP A 101 6.62 6.75 -6.24
N ILE A 102 6.34 5.70 -7.02
CA ILE A 102 7.32 5.03 -7.87
C ILE A 102 7.03 5.18 -9.38
N ASN A 103 6.18 6.13 -9.77
CA ASN A 103 5.93 6.53 -11.18
C ASN A 103 6.61 7.85 -11.58
#